data_AF-A0A8T2T1L2-F1
#
_entry.id   AF-A0A8T2T1L2-F1
#
_cell.length_a   1.000
_cell.length_b   1.000
_cell.length_c   1.000
_cell.angle_alpha   90.00
_cell.angle_beta   90.00
_cell.angle_gamma   90.00
#
_symmetry.space_group_name_H-M   'P 1'
#
loop_
_entity.id
_entity.type
_entity.pdbx_description
1 polymer ?
#
loop_
_entity_poly.entity_id
_entity_poly.type
_entity_poly.pdbx_seq_one_letter_code
_entity_poly.pdbx_strand_id
1 'polypeptide(L)'
;MMSIHTGLTKANLADQIKVSTANSMGVLQSSFPPSSGAFNESIKTAYMQPILDYLKAIGSVYMVNAYPYHAYMAESDDIALDYALFDPKDEVMDSGTNIAYTSLLTAQLDAVYFALEAMGHGELSVIVSETGWPTKGDSDESVANVQNAATYNNNLLMLVQNDTGTPRRPGQPLNAYIFSLFNEDEKTGKESERNWGVFSVDGTSFYYLDIEGTSNGAPQSFNGTGATWCVASPAASNESLEAGLNYACGEGNADCGPIQPGNPCFLPDSYFSHASYAYNSYYQRSGDNSAACNFGGSAMITTKDPSYGACIYPSDALLPSGNVYGSLSTRIQSDAAGLIFIITLVIFAI
;
A
#
# COMPACT_ATOMS: atom_id res chain seq x y z
N MET A 1 -15.12 22.01 -16.92
CA MET A 1 -15.84 20.77 -17.31
C MET A 1 -16.61 20.93 -18.63
N MET A 2 -17.59 21.85 -18.73
CA MET A 2 -18.49 21.97 -19.90
C MET A 2 -17.78 22.13 -21.25
N SER A 3 -16.79 23.04 -21.34
CA SER A 3 -16.06 23.27 -22.59
C SER A 3 -15.24 22.06 -23.03
N ILE A 4 -14.66 21.32 -22.08
CA ILE A 4 -13.90 20.08 -22.36
C ILE A 4 -14.83 19.02 -22.91
N HIS A 5 -15.96 18.78 -22.24
CA HIS A 5 -16.96 17.81 -22.70
C HIS A 5 -17.49 18.17 -24.09
N THR A 6 -17.79 19.46 -24.34
CA THR A 6 -18.21 19.94 -25.67
C THR A 6 -17.15 19.65 -26.75
N GLY A 7 -15.87 19.83 -26.43
CA GLY A 7 -14.76 19.47 -27.32
C GLY A 7 -14.74 17.97 -27.64
N LEU A 8 -14.86 17.13 -26.61
CA LEU A 8 -14.91 15.67 -26.76
C LEU A 8 -16.14 15.20 -27.55
N THR A 9 -17.31 15.80 -27.35
CA THR A 9 -18.51 15.51 -28.14
C THR A 9 -18.29 15.84 -29.61
N LYS A 10 -17.70 17.01 -29.92
CA LYS A 10 -17.38 17.40 -31.31
C LYS A 10 -16.35 16.48 -31.96
N ALA A 11 -15.45 15.90 -31.16
CA ALA A 11 -14.47 14.92 -31.61
C ALA A 11 -15.00 13.47 -31.64
N ASN A 12 -16.27 13.24 -31.26
CA ASN A 12 -16.86 11.91 -31.11
C ASN A 12 -16.12 10.99 -30.10
N LEU A 13 -15.61 11.60 -29.02
CA LEU A 13 -14.83 10.94 -27.96
C LEU A 13 -15.55 10.95 -26.59
N ALA A 14 -16.68 11.64 -26.45
CA ALA A 14 -17.36 11.81 -25.15
C ALA A 14 -17.86 10.50 -24.50
N ASP A 15 -18.05 9.45 -25.29
CA ASP A 15 -18.40 8.12 -24.77
C ASP A 15 -17.19 7.34 -24.25
N GLN A 16 -15.99 7.66 -24.75
CA GLN A 16 -14.72 6.99 -24.41
C GLN A 16 -13.93 7.74 -23.34
N ILE A 17 -13.98 9.08 -23.35
CA ILE A 17 -13.23 9.95 -22.44
C ILE A 17 -14.25 10.72 -21.60
N LYS A 18 -14.39 10.33 -20.34
CA LYS A 18 -15.32 10.95 -19.40
C LYS A 18 -14.68 12.18 -18.74
N VAL A 19 -15.45 13.26 -18.61
CA VAL A 19 -15.03 14.48 -17.92
C VAL A 19 -15.48 14.41 -16.47
N SER A 20 -14.56 14.54 -15.53
CA SER A 20 -14.87 14.63 -14.10
C SER A 20 -14.04 15.72 -13.41
N THR A 21 -14.09 15.77 -12.08
CA THR A 21 -13.25 16.59 -11.21
C THR A 21 -12.90 15.76 -9.97
N ALA A 22 -11.62 15.79 -9.58
CA ALA A 22 -11.16 15.14 -8.36
C ALA A 22 -11.43 16.05 -7.15
N ASN A 23 -11.95 15.47 -6.07
CA ASN A 23 -12.29 16.18 -4.84
C ASN A 23 -11.53 15.55 -3.67
N SER A 24 -11.03 16.34 -2.72
CA SER A 24 -10.56 15.77 -1.45
C SER A 24 -11.76 15.39 -0.57
N MET A 25 -11.55 14.54 0.42
CA MET A 25 -12.56 14.26 1.47
C MET A 25 -13.02 15.52 2.23
N GLY A 26 -12.25 16.62 2.18
CA GLY A 26 -12.58 17.90 2.84
C GLY A 26 -13.78 18.63 2.25
N VAL A 27 -14.35 18.17 1.13
CA VAL A 27 -15.65 18.68 0.64
C VAL A 27 -16.83 18.22 1.51
N LEU A 28 -16.63 17.21 2.35
CA LEU A 28 -17.62 16.76 3.33
C LEU A 28 -17.51 17.58 4.61
N GLN A 29 -18.67 17.92 5.20
CA GLN A 29 -18.75 18.48 6.54
C GLN A 29 -18.93 17.40 7.61
N SER A 30 -19.55 16.28 7.25
CA SER A 30 -19.66 15.10 8.11
C SER A 30 -19.28 13.86 7.33
N SER A 31 -18.53 12.97 7.96
CA SER A 31 -18.14 11.66 7.42
C SER A 31 -18.11 10.55 8.46
N PHE A 32 -18.40 10.84 9.73
CA PHE A 32 -18.48 9.85 10.80
C PHE A 32 -19.73 10.08 11.68
N PRO A 33 -20.59 9.05 11.88
CA PRO A 33 -20.54 7.76 11.21
C PRO A 33 -20.75 7.91 9.69
N PRO A 34 -20.32 6.97 8.83
CA PRO A 34 -20.46 7.09 7.38
C PRO A 34 -21.86 7.48 6.89
N SER A 35 -22.91 6.97 7.54
CA SER A 35 -24.33 7.28 7.24
C SER A 35 -24.73 8.74 7.45
N SER A 36 -23.92 9.52 8.17
CA SER A 36 -24.08 10.97 8.30
C SER A 36 -23.42 11.77 7.17
N GLY A 37 -22.79 11.08 6.21
CA GLY A 37 -22.06 11.67 5.09
C GLY A 37 -22.83 12.81 4.42
N ALA A 38 -22.25 14.01 4.46
CA ALA A 38 -22.87 15.21 3.91
C ALA A 38 -21.83 16.21 3.40
N PHE A 39 -22.06 16.76 2.21
CA PHE A 39 -21.25 17.87 1.68
C PHE A 39 -21.38 19.12 2.54
N ASN A 40 -20.29 19.87 2.64
CA ASN A 40 -20.23 21.08 3.43
C ASN A 40 -21.21 22.14 2.92
N GLU A 41 -22.12 22.58 3.80
CA GLU A 41 -23.22 23.49 3.47
C GLU A 41 -22.76 24.79 2.79
N SER A 42 -21.55 25.27 3.09
CA SER A 42 -20.99 26.49 2.47
C SER A 42 -20.66 26.34 0.97
N ILE A 43 -20.38 25.11 0.50
CA ILE A 43 -20.04 24.82 -0.89
C ILE A 43 -21.07 23.95 -1.60
N LYS A 44 -21.94 23.28 -0.84
CA LYS A 44 -22.92 22.30 -1.32
C LYS A 44 -23.77 22.84 -2.47
N THR A 45 -24.45 23.96 -2.26
CA THR A 45 -25.37 24.52 -3.27
C THR A 45 -24.64 25.22 -4.41
N ALA A 46 -23.58 25.98 -4.09
CA ALA A 46 -22.90 26.82 -5.06
C ALA A 46 -21.96 26.04 -6.01
N TYR A 47 -21.36 24.95 -5.52
CA TYR A 47 -20.34 24.19 -6.24
C TYR A 47 -20.70 22.72 -6.42
N MET A 48 -21.03 22.01 -5.33
CA MET A 48 -21.22 20.56 -5.43
C MET A 48 -22.47 20.21 -6.25
N GLN A 49 -23.62 20.82 -5.99
CA GLN A 49 -24.86 20.56 -6.72
C GLN A 49 -24.69 20.71 -8.24
N PRO A 50 -24.22 21.85 -8.79
CA PRO A 50 -24.08 21.99 -10.23
C PRO A 50 -23.01 21.06 -10.84
N ILE A 51 -21.98 20.68 -10.08
CA ILE A 51 -21.00 19.68 -10.53
C ILE A 51 -21.66 18.31 -10.66
N LEU A 52 -22.37 17.85 -9.61
CA LEU A 52 -23.02 16.54 -9.58
C LEU A 52 -24.13 16.44 -10.64
N ASP A 53 -24.96 17.47 -10.78
CA ASP A 53 -25.99 17.57 -11.82
C ASP A 53 -25.35 17.42 -13.22
N TYR A 54 -24.20 18.06 -13.45
CA TYR A 54 -23.51 17.99 -14.72
C TYR A 54 -22.89 16.62 -14.98
N LEU A 55 -22.22 16.02 -13.97
CA LEU A 55 -21.65 14.67 -14.08
C LEU A 55 -22.72 13.64 -14.44
N LYS A 56 -23.88 13.71 -13.77
CA LYS A 56 -25.04 12.88 -14.05
C LYS A 56 -25.55 13.10 -15.48
N ALA A 57 -25.72 14.35 -15.90
CA ALA A 57 -26.24 14.69 -17.23
C ALA A 57 -25.38 14.15 -18.38
N ILE A 58 -24.07 14.00 -18.18
CA ILE A 58 -23.14 13.50 -19.21
C ILE A 58 -22.78 12.01 -19.01
N GLY A 59 -23.39 11.32 -18.04
CA GLY A 59 -23.06 9.92 -17.72
C GLY A 59 -21.58 9.73 -17.34
N SER A 60 -21.07 10.62 -16.49
CA SER A 60 -19.70 10.56 -15.95
C SER A 60 -19.70 10.06 -14.50
N VAL A 61 -18.54 10.12 -13.87
CA VAL A 61 -18.23 9.56 -12.54
C VAL A 61 -17.88 10.67 -11.56
N TYR A 62 -18.04 10.41 -10.27
CA TYR A 62 -17.50 11.24 -9.20
C TYR A 62 -16.09 10.74 -8.83
N MET A 63 -15.11 11.63 -8.74
CA MET A 63 -13.73 11.28 -8.37
C MET A 63 -13.39 11.88 -7.00
N VAL A 64 -12.78 11.05 -6.13
CA VAL A 64 -12.39 11.44 -4.77
C VAL A 64 -10.99 10.97 -4.41
N ASN A 65 -10.22 11.86 -3.80
CA ASN A 65 -8.93 11.54 -3.18
C ASN A 65 -9.23 11.18 -1.71
N ALA A 66 -9.06 9.92 -1.34
CA ALA A 66 -9.42 9.38 -0.04
C ALA A 66 -8.19 8.75 0.62
N TYR A 67 -7.78 9.29 1.77
CA TYR A 67 -6.54 8.91 2.43
C TYR A 67 -6.81 8.51 3.89
N PRO A 68 -6.90 7.20 4.18
CA PRO A 68 -6.89 6.68 5.54
C PRO A 68 -5.69 7.14 6.35
N TYR A 69 -4.51 7.26 5.73
CA TYR A 69 -3.30 7.82 6.36
C TYR A 69 -3.56 9.18 7.01
N HIS A 70 -4.11 10.14 6.25
CA HIS A 70 -4.35 11.49 6.79
C HIS A 70 -5.42 11.51 7.88
N ALA A 71 -6.46 10.70 7.74
CA ALA A 71 -7.48 10.58 8.78
C ALA A 71 -6.89 9.98 10.07
N TYR A 72 -6.11 8.91 9.97
CA TYR A 72 -5.38 8.33 11.10
C TYR A 72 -4.44 9.33 11.76
N MET A 73 -3.64 10.05 10.97
CA MET A 73 -2.71 11.05 11.50
C MET A 73 -3.40 12.22 12.21
N ALA A 74 -4.65 12.54 11.84
CA ALA A 74 -5.42 13.60 12.46
C ALA A 74 -6.10 13.17 13.77
N GLU A 75 -6.56 11.92 13.85
CA GLU A 75 -7.41 11.41 14.93
C GLU A 75 -6.89 10.06 15.47
N SER A 76 -5.58 9.95 15.69
CA SER A 76 -4.91 8.68 16.02
C SER A 76 -5.34 8.06 17.37
N ASP A 77 -5.95 8.87 18.23
CA ASP A 77 -6.51 8.42 19.51
C ASP A 77 -7.85 7.67 19.32
N ASP A 78 -8.58 7.97 18.23
CA ASP A 78 -9.91 7.43 17.93
C ASP A 78 -9.90 6.43 16.75
N ILE A 79 -8.93 6.56 15.85
CA ILE A 79 -8.79 5.70 14.67
C ILE A 79 -7.65 4.71 14.92
N ALA A 80 -7.99 3.42 15.01
CA ALA A 80 -7.01 2.38 15.12
C ALA A 80 -6.20 2.23 13.80
N LEU A 81 -4.88 2.04 13.92
CA LEU A 81 -3.98 1.93 12.76
C LEU A 81 -4.36 0.73 11.88
N ASP A 82 -4.72 -0.38 12.51
CA ASP A 82 -5.07 -1.64 11.85
C ASP A 82 -6.37 -1.50 11.01
N TYR A 83 -7.35 -0.72 11.50
CA TYR A 83 -8.52 -0.30 10.74
C TYR A 83 -8.18 0.58 9.52
N ALA A 84 -7.19 1.46 9.65
CA ALA A 84 -6.70 2.27 8.52
C ALA A 84 -5.93 1.44 7.47
N LEU A 85 -5.38 0.30 7.87
CA LEU A 85 -4.57 -0.62 7.06
C LEU A 85 -5.35 -1.84 6.52
N PHE A 86 -6.68 -1.86 6.61
CA PHE A 86 -7.54 -2.98 6.20
C PHE A 86 -7.34 -4.30 6.99
N ASP A 87 -6.77 -4.24 8.19
CA ASP A 87 -6.56 -5.42 9.05
C ASP A 87 -7.10 -5.19 10.47
N PRO A 88 -8.35 -4.73 10.64
CA PRO A 88 -8.86 -4.35 11.95
C PRO A 88 -8.99 -5.56 12.88
N LYS A 89 -8.69 -5.36 14.17
CA LYS A 89 -9.03 -6.34 15.22
C LYS A 89 -10.53 -6.38 15.52
N ASP A 90 -11.20 -5.25 15.41
CA ASP A 90 -12.61 -5.06 15.73
C ASP A 90 -13.33 -4.30 14.62
N GLU A 91 -14.59 -4.63 14.36
CA GLU A 91 -15.42 -3.90 13.40
C GLU A 91 -15.87 -2.55 13.96
N VAL A 92 -15.86 -1.51 13.14
CA VAL A 92 -16.40 -0.19 13.49
C VAL A 92 -17.86 -0.10 13.05
N MET A 93 -18.76 -0.05 14.02
CA MET A 93 -20.21 0.00 13.75
C MET A 93 -20.68 1.41 13.42
N ASP A 94 -21.35 1.56 12.28
CA ASP A 94 -22.09 2.78 11.94
C ASP A 94 -23.40 2.85 12.73
N SER A 95 -23.51 3.84 13.61
CA SER A 95 -24.66 3.98 14.53
C SER A 95 -25.98 4.35 13.86
N GLY A 96 -25.95 4.87 12.63
CA GLY A 96 -27.15 5.24 11.88
C GLY A 96 -27.75 4.08 11.08
N THR A 97 -26.92 3.12 10.67
CA THR A 97 -27.32 2.03 9.75
C THR A 97 -27.05 0.63 10.26
N ASN A 98 -26.25 0.48 11.32
CA ASN A 98 -25.71 -0.79 11.82
C ASN A 98 -24.87 -1.54 10.77
N ILE A 99 -24.31 -0.83 9.79
CA ILE A 99 -23.30 -1.39 8.90
C ILE A 99 -21.98 -1.48 9.66
N ALA A 100 -21.36 -2.66 9.64
CA ALA A 100 -20.03 -2.89 10.19
C ALA A 100 -18.97 -2.55 9.14
N TYR A 101 -17.98 -1.76 9.52
CA TYR A 101 -16.85 -1.42 8.67
C TYR A 101 -15.56 -2.06 9.19
N THR A 102 -14.86 -2.74 8.29
CA THR A 102 -13.54 -3.34 8.54
C THR A 102 -12.41 -2.62 7.81
N SER A 103 -12.69 -1.49 7.17
CA SER A 103 -11.67 -0.64 6.56
C SER A 103 -12.09 0.82 6.64
N LEU A 104 -11.15 1.67 7.07
CA LEU A 104 -11.37 3.12 7.05
C LEU A 104 -11.59 3.64 5.64
N LEU A 105 -10.95 3.05 4.62
CA LEU A 105 -11.19 3.46 3.23
C LEU A 105 -12.64 3.19 2.84
N THR A 106 -13.16 1.98 3.09
CA THR A 106 -14.54 1.66 2.69
C THR A 106 -15.57 2.48 3.46
N ALA A 107 -15.28 2.83 4.72
CA ALA A 107 -16.07 3.79 5.49
C ALA A 107 -16.04 5.21 4.90
N GLN A 108 -14.87 5.71 4.50
CA GLN A 108 -14.73 7.00 3.82
C GLN A 108 -15.51 7.03 2.49
N LEU A 109 -15.45 5.95 1.71
CA LEU A 109 -16.19 5.84 0.45
C LEU A 109 -17.70 5.77 0.67
N ASP A 110 -18.16 5.05 1.68
CA ASP A 110 -19.58 5.02 2.01
C ASP A 110 -20.09 6.37 2.52
N ALA A 111 -19.29 7.13 3.27
CA ALA A 111 -19.62 8.51 3.61
C ALA A 111 -19.81 9.39 2.36
N VAL A 112 -18.98 9.23 1.33
CA VAL A 112 -19.17 9.89 0.03
C VAL A 112 -20.46 9.43 -0.63
N TYR A 113 -20.75 8.13 -0.66
CA TYR A 113 -21.99 7.62 -1.24
C TYR A 113 -23.24 8.15 -0.53
N PHE A 114 -23.24 8.23 0.80
CA PHE A 114 -24.32 8.85 1.56
C PHE A 114 -24.48 10.33 1.22
N ALA A 115 -23.38 11.07 1.09
CA ALA A 115 -23.43 12.48 0.72
C ALA A 115 -24.00 12.71 -0.70
N LEU A 116 -23.62 11.85 -1.66
CA LEU A 116 -24.14 11.88 -3.03
C LEU A 116 -25.65 11.57 -3.05
N GLU A 117 -26.08 10.56 -2.32
CA GLU A 117 -27.50 10.18 -2.22
C GLU A 117 -28.34 11.27 -1.56
N ALA A 118 -27.83 11.90 -0.50
CA ALA A 118 -28.49 13.04 0.15
C ALA A 118 -28.68 14.24 -0.79
N MET A 119 -27.90 14.33 -1.87
CA MET A 119 -28.04 15.34 -2.93
C MET A 119 -28.81 14.84 -4.17
N GLY A 120 -29.38 13.63 -4.12
CA GLY A 120 -30.16 13.06 -5.22
C GLY A 120 -29.32 12.48 -6.38
N HIS A 121 -28.06 12.12 -6.10
CA HIS A 121 -27.08 11.63 -7.07
C HIS A 121 -26.47 10.28 -6.66
N GLY A 122 -27.24 9.43 -5.97
CA GLY A 122 -26.80 8.12 -5.52
C GLY A 122 -26.46 7.14 -6.66
N GLU A 123 -26.85 7.42 -7.89
CA GLU A 123 -26.49 6.63 -9.07
C GLU A 123 -25.07 6.89 -9.58
N LEU A 124 -24.42 7.98 -9.17
CA LEU A 124 -23.07 8.28 -9.63
C LEU A 124 -22.08 7.23 -9.11
N SER A 125 -21.34 6.63 -10.04
CA SER A 125 -20.20 5.78 -9.69
C SER A 125 -19.09 6.62 -9.09
N VAL A 126 -18.40 6.09 -8.08
CA VAL A 126 -17.25 6.73 -7.45
C VAL A 126 -15.98 6.05 -7.91
N ILE A 127 -14.97 6.85 -8.27
CA ILE A 127 -13.60 6.42 -8.52
C ILE A 127 -12.71 7.06 -7.44
N VAL A 128 -11.86 6.25 -6.82
CA VAL A 128 -10.82 6.75 -5.91
C VAL A 128 -9.66 7.25 -6.76
N SER A 129 -9.60 8.56 -6.98
CA SER A 129 -8.62 9.17 -7.88
C SER A 129 -7.22 9.25 -7.29
N GLU A 130 -7.10 9.28 -5.96
CA GLU A 130 -5.83 9.14 -5.26
C GLU A 130 -6.07 8.50 -3.89
N THR A 131 -5.23 7.52 -3.56
CA THR A 131 -5.15 6.93 -2.22
C THR A 131 -3.81 6.22 -2.07
N GLY A 132 -3.29 6.10 -0.85
CA GLY A 132 -2.00 5.46 -0.64
C GLY A 132 -1.52 5.61 0.79
N TRP A 133 -0.24 5.33 1.00
CA TRP A 133 0.41 5.47 2.30
C TRP A 133 1.92 5.72 2.13
N PRO A 134 2.51 6.71 2.83
CA PRO A 134 3.92 7.08 2.66
C PRO A 134 4.88 6.05 3.28
N THR A 135 6.02 5.84 2.61
CA THR A 135 7.09 4.91 2.99
C THR A 135 8.06 5.47 4.03
N LYS A 136 8.01 6.78 4.26
CA LYS A 136 8.84 7.52 5.21
C LYS A 136 8.17 8.84 5.56
N GLY A 137 8.26 9.28 6.80
CA GLY A 137 7.77 10.59 7.23
C GLY A 137 8.67 11.25 8.27
N ASP A 138 8.22 12.39 8.78
CA ASP A 138 8.90 13.12 9.85
C ASP A 138 8.90 12.30 11.16
N SER A 139 9.61 12.77 12.20
CA SER A 139 9.70 12.07 13.48
C SER A 139 8.36 11.86 14.20
N ASP A 140 7.37 12.72 13.93
CA ASP A 140 5.98 12.61 14.41
C ASP A 140 5.08 11.75 13.52
N GLU A 141 5.58 11.25 12.39
CA GLU A 141 4.86 10.42 11.42
C GLU A 141 5.39 8.97 11.42
N SER A 142 5.56 8.36 12.60
CA SER A 142 6.19 7.03 12.73
C SER A 142 5.48 5.91 11.95
N VAL A 143 4.20 6.08 11.63
CA VAL A 143 3.43 5.13 10.81
C VAL A 143 3.66 5.29 9.32
N ALA A 144 4.30 6.38 8.86
CA ALA A 144 4.81 6.55 7.51
C ALA A 144 6.09 5.72 7.35
N ASN A 145 5.94 4.45 7.00
CA ASN A 145 7.03 3.50 6.85
C ASN A 145 6.72 2.49 5.73
N VAL A 146 7.77 1.85 5.21
CA VAL A 146 7.68 0.88 4.11
C VAL A 146 6.69 -0.25 4.41
N GLN A 147 6.64 -0.74 5.66
CA GLN A 147 5.76 -1.85 6.04
C GLN A 147 4.28 -1.47 5.91
N ASN A 148 3.89 -0.34 6.48
CA ASN A 148 2.51 0.12 6.42
C ASN A 148 2.12 0.52 4.99
N ALA A 149 3.06 1.08 4.22
CA ALA A 149 2.84 1.38 2.80
C ALA A 149 2.56 0.13 1.97
N ALA A 150 3.36 -0.92 2.17
CA ALA A 150 3.16 -2.22 1.52
C ALA A 150 1.83 -2.85 1.93
N THR A 151 1.51 -2.87 3.22
CA THR A 151 0.25 -3.41 3.74
C THR A 151 -0.94 -2.67 3.14
N TYR A 152 -0.95 -1.35 3.19
CA TYR A 152 -2.07 -0.53 2.71
C TYR A 152 -2.33 -0.76 1.21
N ASN A 153 -1.30 -0.58 0.37
CA ASN A 153 -1.46 -0.59 -1.08
C ASN A 153 -1.82 -1.97 -1.63
N ASN A 154 -1.32 -3.04 -1.01
CA ASN A 154 -1.72 -4.38 -1.43
C ASN A 154 -3.08 -4.80 -0.88
N ASN A 155 -3.47 -4.40 0.33
CA ASN A 155 -4.81 -4.68 0.82
C ASN A 155 -5.87 -3.94 -0.01
N LEU A 156 -5.56 -2.71 -0.44
CA LEU A 156 -6.34 -2.00 -1.46
C LEU A 156 -6.44 -2.82 -2.76
N LEU A 157 -5.31 -3.36 -3.22
CA LEU A 157 -5.28 -4.16 -4.44
C LEU A 157 -6.13 -5.42 -4.33
N MET A 158 -6.10 -6.11 -3.19
CA MET A 158 -7.00 -7.25 -2.92
C MET A 158 -8.47 -6.83 -2.95
N LEU A 159 -8.82 -5.69 -2.35
CA LEU A 159 -10.19 -5.16 -2.38
C LEU A 159 -10.69 -4.95 -3.82
N VAL A 160 -9.82 -4.40 -4.66
CA VAL A 160 -10.10 -4.09 -6.08
C VAL A 160 -10.15 -5.38 -6.92
N GLN A 161 -9.15 -6.25 -6.83
CA GLN A 161 -9.06 -7.50 -7.60
C GLN A 161 -10.20 -8.47 -7.30
N ASN A 162 -10.68 -8.49 -6.05
CA ASN A 162 -11.77 -9.37 -5.64
C ASN A 162 -13.16 -8.75 -5.87
N ASP A 163 -13.25 -7.56 -6.47
CA ASP A 163 -14.51 -6.82 -6.66
C ASP A 163 -15.34 -6.73 -5.37
N THR A 164 -14.67 -6.61 -4.21
CA THR A 164 -15.34 -6.70 -2.90
C THR A 164 -16.34 -5.55 -2.70
N GLY A 165 -16.00 -4.37 -3.22
CA GLY A 165 -16.78 -3.15 -3.05
C GLY A 165 -16.71 -2.60 -1.63
N THR A 166 -17.73 -1.85 -1.22
CA THR A 166 -17.87 -1.34 0.15
C THR A 166 -19.03 -2.04 0.86
N PRO A 167 -19.11 -1.99 2.21
CA PRO A 167 -20.25 -2.56 2.92
C PRO A 167 -21.63 -2.08 2.45
N ARG A 168 -21.77 -0.80 2.05
CA ARG A 168 -23.02 -0.27 1.45
C ARG A 168 -23.23 -0.72 -0.01
N ARG A 169 -22.16 -1.01 -0.74
CA ARG A 169 -22.19 -1.44 -2.15
C ARG A 169 -21.39 -2.73 -2.35
N PRO A 170 -21.82 -3.85 -1.74
CA PRO A 170 -21.08 -5.10 -1.78
C PRO A 170 -21.05 -5.66 -3.21
N GLY A 171 -19.91 -6.17 -3.63
CA GLY A 171 -19.75 -6.77 -4.97
C GLY A 171 -19.71 -5.77 -6.12
N GLN A 172 -19.71 -4.46 -5.86
CA GLN A 172 -19.52 -3.45 -6.90
C GLN A 172 -18.02 -3.20 -7.11
N PRO A 173 -17.49 -3.38 -8.33
CA PRO A 173 -16.09 -3.11 -8.64
C PRO A 173 -15.68 -1.70 -8.23
N LEU A 174 -14.56 -1.60 -7.52
CA LEU A 174 -13.99 -0.32 -7.11
C LEU A 174 -12.82 0.01 -8.05
N ASN A 175 -12.85 1.20 -8.65
CA ASN A 175 -11.68 1.72 -9.36
C ASN A 175 -10.90 2.64 -8.43
N ALA A 176 -9.62 2.33 -8.23
CA ALA A 176 -8.73 3.11 -7.38
C ALA A 176 -7.36 3.31 -8.04
N TYR A 177 -6.77 4.48 -7.81
CA TYR A 177 -5.44 4.83 -8.27
C TYR A 177 -4.51 5.04 -7.07
N ILE A 178 -3.46 4.22 -7.00
CA ILE A 178 -2.43 4.33 -5.96
C ILE A 178 -1.63 5.61 -6.19
N PHE A 179 -1.59 6.44 -5.16
CA PHE A 179 -0.74 7.61 -5.07
C PHE A 179 0.52 7.23 -4.26
N SER A 180 1.71 7.17 -4.86
CA SER A 180 2.01 7.42 -6.28
C SER A 180 3.06 6.45 -6.82
N LEU A 181 3.38 6.56 -8.12
CA LEU A 181 4.35 5.64 -8.74
C LEU A 181 5.77 5.88 -8.21
N PHE A 182 6.18 7.14 -8.06
CA PHE A 182 7.53 7.51 -7.65
C PHE A 182 7.53 8.44 -6.45
N ASN A 183 8.60 8.40 -5.66
CA ASN A 183 8.89 9.49 -4.73
C ASN A 183 9.10 10.80 -5.51
N GLU A 184 8.49 11.88 -5.03
CA GLU A 184 8.50 13.21 -5.64
C GLU A 184 9.27 14.18 -4.73
N ASP A 185 10.57 14.30 -4.96
CA ASP A 185 11.52 14.98 -4.05
C ASP A 185 11.36 16.50 -3.97
N GLU A 186 10.74 17.13 -4.97
CA GLU A 186 10.43 18.57 -4.98
C GLU A 186 9.16 18.94 -4.20
N LYS A 187 8.42 17.96 -3.64
CA LYS A 187 7.21 18.26 -2.85
C LYS A 187 7.56 18.97 -1.54
N THR A 188 6.85 20.08 -1.33
CA THR A 188 6.97 20.91 -0.12
C THR A 188 6.12 20.36 1.03
N GLY A 189 6.48 20.68 2.27
CA GLY A 189 5.74 20.27 3.46
C GLY A 189 6.46 19.17 4.24
N LYS A 190 5.68 18.33 4.92
CA LYS A 190 6.17 17.22 5.74
C LYS A 190 7.05 16.26 4.94
N GLU A 191 7.91 15.50 5.61
CA GLU A 191 8.72 14.49 4.94
C GLU A 191 7.89 13.41 4.26
N SER A 192 6.72 13.06 4.79
CA SER A 192 5.79 12.14 4.14
C SER A 192 5.45 12.54 2.71
N GLU A 193 5.28 13.83 2.43
CA GLU A 193 4.92 14.32 1.09
C GLU A 193 5.89 13.89 0.00
N ARG A 194 7.17 13.68 0.31
CA ARG A 194 8.19 13.27 -0.67
C ARG A 194 8.31 11.75 -0.83
N ASN A 195 7.54 10.96 -0.09
CA ASN A 195 7.79 9.52 0.10
C ASN A 195 6.57 8.62 -0.14
N TRP A 196 5.65 8.99 -1.04
CA TRP A 196 4.44 8.21 -1.38
C TRP A 196 4.66 7.16 -2.48
N GLY A 197 5.85 7.14 -3.09
CA GLY A 197 6.17 6.28 -4.22
C GLY A 197 6.12 4.80 -3.88
N VAL A 198 5.63 4.00 -4.82
CA VAL A 198 5.90 2.56 -4.88
C VAL A 198 7.37 2.32 -5.22
N PHE A 199 7.94 3.17 -6.08
CA PHE A 199 9.33 3.12 -6.51
C PHE A 199 10.09 4.39 -6.12
N SER A 200 11.40 4.28 -5.93
CA SER A 200 12.30 5.43 -5.97
C SER A 200 12.49 5.92 -7.40
N VAL A 201 13.05 7.12 -7.56
CA VAL A 201 13.28 7.76 -8.87
C VAL A 201 14.23 6.99 -9.79
N ASP A 202 15.04 6.08 -9.25
CA ASP A 202 15.91 5.17 -10.03
C ASP A 202 15.20 3.89 -10.48
N GLY A 203 13.92 3.71 -10.13
CA GLY A 203 13.11 2.55 -10.46
C GLY A 203 13.20 1.40 -9.45
N THR A 204 13.94 1.55 -8.35
CA THR A 204 13.97 0.54 -7.28
C THR A 204 12.63 0.51 -6.55
N SER A 205 12.04 -0.67 -6.38
CA SER A 205 10.78 -0.80 -5.62
C SER A 205 11.04 -0.68 -4.13
N PHE A 206 10.20 0.07 -3.41
CA PHE A 206 10.24 0.09 -1.94
C PHE A 206 9.61 -1.17 -1.33
N TYR A 207 8.61 -1.73 -2.01
CA TYR A 207 7.89 -2.94 -1.59
C TYR A 207 7.27 -3.65 -2.80
N TYR A 208 6.77 -4.87 -2.58
CA TYR A 208 6.08 -5.64 -3.62
C TYR A 208 4.65 -5.17 -3.77
N LEU A 209 4.16 -5.12 -5.01
CA LEU A 209 2.74 -5.02 -5.30
C LEU A 209 2.27 -6.30 -5.99
N ASP A 210 1.33 -7.03 -5.39
CA ASP A 210 0.78 -8.27 -5.94
C ASP A 210 -0.26 -8.02 -7.04
N ILE A 211 0.17 -7.36 -8.11
CA ILE A 211 -0.68 -6.95 -9.26
C ILE A 211 -1.34 -8.15 -9.94
N GLU A 212 -0.71 -9.32 -9.86
CA GLU A 212 -1.20 -10.56 -10.46
C GLU A 212 -2.18 -11.33 -9.54
N GLY A 213 -2.38 -10.89 -8.30
CA GLY A 213 -3.33 -11.50 -7.35
C GLY A 213 -2.90 -12.90 -6.91
N THR A 214 -1.59 -13.16 -6.88
CA THR A 214 -1.02 -14.49 -6.65
C THR A 214 -1.30 -15.02 -5.23
N SER A 215 -1.67 -14.17 -4.28
CA SER A 215 -2.02 -14.58 -2.91
C SER A 215 -3.47 -14.95 -2.65
N ASN A 216 -4.37 -14.92 -3.66
CA ASN A 216 -5.77 -15.35 -3.51
C ASN A 216 -6.50 -14.76 -2.28
N GLY A 217 -6.28 -13.48 -1.96
CA GLY A 217 -7.01 -12.80 -0.88
C GLY A 217 -6.60 -13.17 0.55
N ALA A 218 -5.46 -13.84 0.75
CA ALA A 218 -4.88 -13.98 2.08
C ALA A 218 -4.35 -12.61 2.56
N PRO A 219 -4.62 -12.17 3.83
CA PRO A 219 -3.97 -11.00 4.41
C PRO A 219 -2.47 -11.17 4.28
N GLN A 220 -1.87 -10.34 3.45
CA GLN A 220 -0.47 -10.48 3.12
C GLN A 220 0.34 -9.62 4.10
N SER A 221 1.11 -10.29 4.95
CA SER A 221 2.26 -9.71 5.62
C SER A 221 3.34 -9.46 4.56
N PHE A 222 3.32 -8.30 3.91
CA PHE A 222 4.30 -8.00 2.86
C PHE A 222 5.63 -7.60 3.46
N ASN A 223 6.60 -8.52 3.33
CA ASN A 223 8.00 -8.19 3.21
C ASN A 223 8.22 -7.57 1.83
N GLY A 224 8.81 -6.37 1.79
CA GLY A 224 9.05 -5.63 0.56
C GLY A 224 10.01 -6.35 -0.39
N THR A 225 9.78 -6.26 -1.70
CA THR A 225 10.64 -6.82 -2.77
C THR A 225 11.92 -6.03 -3.07
N GLY A 226 12.59 -5.55 -2.03
CA GLY A 226 14.05 -5.49 -2.06
C GLY A 226 14.55 -6.74 -1.36
N ALA A 227 15.66 -7.33 -1.79
CA ALA A 227 16.35 -8.27 -0.90
C ALA A 227 16.58 -7.53 0.42
N THR A 228 15.90 -7.97 1.47
CA THR A 228 16.15 -7.51 2.82
C THR A 228 17.05 -8.53 3.47
N TRP A 229 17.93 -8.04 4.32
CA TRP A 229 18.76 -8.86 5.17
C TRP A 229 18.52 -8.46 6.61
N CYS A 230 18.56 -9.44 7.50
CA CYS A 230 18.59 -9.17 8.93
C CYS A 230 20.03 -9.19 9.44
N VAL A 231 20.54 -8.05 9.91
CA VAL A 231 21.92 -7.92 10.40
C VAL A 231 21.95 -7.51 11.87
N ALA A 232 23.10 -7.66 12.52
CA ALA A 232 23.31 -7.19 13.89
C ALA A 232 23.17 -5.66 13.96
N SER A 233 22.49 -5.18 15.00
CA SER A 233 22.38 -3.74 15.26
C SER A 233 23.72 -3.19 15.77
N PRO A 234 24.22 -2.05 15.25
CA PRO A 234 25.43 -1.40 15.77
C PRO A 234 25.33 -0.97 17.24
N ALA A 235 24.11 -0.89 17.78
CA ALA A 235 23.85 -0.53 19.18
C ALA A 235 23.79 -1.75 20.12
N ALA A 236 23.88 -2.98 19.60
CA ALA A 236 23.81 -4.20 20.40
C ALA A 236 25.11 -4.44 21.19
N SER A 237 25.00 -4.99 22.40
CA SER A 237 26.16 -5.40 23.19
C SER A 237 26.65 -6.78 22.76
N ASN A 238 27.90 -7.12 23.07
CA ASN A 238 28.43 -8.45 22.73
C ASN A 238 27.62 -9.56 23.43
N GLU A 239 27.11 -9.31 24.63
CA GLU A 239 26.28 -10.26 25.37
C GLU A 239 24.94 -10.52 24.67
N SER A 240 24.29 -9.49 24.13
CA SER A 240 23.02 -9.67 23.41
C SER A 240 23.22 -10.32 22.05
N LEU A 241 24.33 -10.01 21.36
CA LEU A 241 24.71 -10.65 20.10
C LEU A 241 25.08 -12.13 20.30
N GLU A 242 25.79 -12.47 21.37
CA GLU A 242 26.09 -13.87 21.72
C GLU A 242 24.81 -14.65 22.01
N ALA A 243 23.89 -14.08 22.80
CA ALA A 243 22.61 -14.72 23.12
C ALA A 243 21.77 -14.97 21.86
N GLY A 244 21.65 -13.97 20.98
CA GLY A 244 20.92 -14.13 19.73
C GLY A 244 21.60 -15.10 18.77
N LEU A 245 22.94 -15.08 18.67
CA LEU A 245 23.72 -16.01 17.84
C LEU A 245 23.51 -17.46 18.29
N ASN A 246 23.57 -17.72 19.60
CA ASN A 246 23.30 -19.04 20.17
C ASN A 246 21.88 -19.53 19.86
N TYR A 247 20.89 -18.64 19.92
CA TYR A 247 19.52 -18.97 19.52
C TYR A 247 19.43 -19.28 18.03
N ALA A 248 19.96 -18.40 17.16
CA ALA A 248 19.90 -18.55 15.71
C ALA A 248 20.50 -19.89 15.26
N CYS A 249 21.70 -20.23 15.74
CA CYS A 249 22.41 -21.46 15.37
C CYS A 249 21.90 -22.71 16.09
N GLY A 250 21.18 -22.56 17.20
CA GLY A 250 20.60 -23.63 17.99
C GLY A 250 19.13 -23.84 17.63
N GLU A 251 18.24 -23.34 18.48
CA GLU A 251 16.78 -23.53 18.35
C GLU A 251 16.20 -22.92 17.07
N GLY A 252 16.79 -21.83 16.59
CA GLY A 252 16.38 -21.13 15.36
C GLY A 252 16.72 -21.87 14.08
N ASN A 253 17.61 -22.89 14.11
CA ASN A 253 18.01 -23.68 12.95
C ASN A 253 18.52 -22.85 11.74
N ALA A 254 19.21 -21.74 12.00
CA ALA A 254 19.95 -20.99 10.99
C ALA A 254 21.12 -21.81 10.43
N ASP A 255 21.55 -21.50 9.20
CA ASP A 255 22.78 -22.06 8.65
C ASP A 255 24.00 -21.29 9.19
N CYS A 256 24.64 -21.86 10.19
CA CYS A 256 25.85 -21.30 10.81
C CYS A 256 27.14 -21.97 10.33
N GLY A 257 27.10 -22.78 9.27
CA GLY A 257 28.30 -23.37 8.65
C GLY A 257 29.28 -22.32 8.09
N PRO A 258 28.79 -21.31 7.35
CA PRO A 258 29.66 -20.30 6.72
C PRO A 258 30.44 -19.42 7.69
N ILE A 259 30.01 -19.32 8.94
CA ILE A 259 30.69 -18.57 10.01
C ILE A 259 31.65 -19.44 10.85
N GLN A 260 31.88 -20.71 10.51
CA GLN A 260 32.84 -21.56 11.22
C GLN A 260 34.29 -21.28 10.78
N PRO A 261 35.31 -21.49 11.64
CA PRO A 261 36.71 -21.29 11.29
C PRO A 261 37.10 -21.90 9.93
N GLY A 262 37.67 -21.08 9.05
CA GLY A 262 38.08 -21.48 7.70
C GLY A 262 37.02 -21.36 6.61
N ASN A 263 35.79 -20.93 6.94
CA ASN A 263 34.72 -20.70 5.98
C ASN A 263 34.59 -19.22 5.55
N PRO A 264 33.87 -18.94 4.43
CA PRO A 264 33.90 -17.62 3.80
C PRO A 264 33.41 -16.45 4.65
N CYS A 265 32.52 -16.70 5.62
CA CYS A 265 31.94 -15.68 6.50
C CYS A 265 32.53 -15.67 7.93
N PHE A 266 33.64 -16.39 8.16
CA PHE A 266 34.29 -16.41 9.47
C PHE A 266 34.98 -15.08 9.81
N LEU A 267 35.54 -14.37 8.82
CA LEU A 267 36.24 -13.12 9.03
C LEU A 267 35.36 -11.92 8.63
N PRO A 268 35.30 -10.84 9.42
CA PRO A 268 36.04 -10.63 10.67
C PRO A 268 35.53 -11.55 11.79
N ASP A 269 36.43 -12.03 12.65
CA ASP A 269 36.09 -12.90 13.79
C ASP A 269 35.54 -12.03 14.94
N SER A 270 34.23 -11.76 14.91
CA SER A 270 33.55 -10.96 15.92
C SER A 270 32.09 -11.38 16.09
N TYR A 271 31.53 -11.14 17.28
CA TYR A 271 30.10 -11.39 17.52
C TYR A 271 29.21 -10.65 16.53
N PHE A 272 29.55 -9.41 16.18
CA PHE A 272 28.76 -8.61 15.24
C PHE A 272 28.65 -9.25 13.85
N SER A 273 29.76 -9.72 13.28
CA SER A 273 29.78 -10.29 11.93
C SER A 273 29.15 -11.68 11.88
N HIS A 274 29.40 -12.51 12.89
CA HIS A 274 28.81 -13.86 13.00
C HIS A 274 27.31 -13.79 13.27
N ALA A 275 26.87 -12.92 14.19
CA ALA A 275 25.46 -12.68 14.46
C ALA A 275 24.74 -12.14 13.23
N SER A 276 25.33 -11.19 12.50
CA SER A 276 24.72 -10.66 11.27
C SER A 276 24.41 -11.77 10.27
N TYR A 277 25.34 -12.70 10.04
CA TYR A 277 25.12 -13.80 9.10
C TYR A 277 24.06 -14.79 9.62
N ALA A 278 24.14 -15.18 10.89
CA ALA A 278 23.20 -16.12 11.48
C ALA A 278 21.77 -15.56 11.55
N TYR A 279 21.63 -14.28 11.90
CA TYR A 279 20.35 -13.57 11.92
C TYR A 279 19.74 -13.54 10.54
N ASN A 280 20.55 -13.24 9.53
CA ASN A 280 20.08 -13.26 8.16
C ASN A 280 19.63 -14.64 7.72
N SER A 281 20.42 -15.69 7.99
CA SER A 281 20.01 -17.04 7.62
C SER A 281 18.71 -17.47 8.28
N TYR A 282 18.48 -17.11 9.55
CA TYR A 282 17.21 -17.38 10.23
C TYR A 282 16.05 -16.57 9.61
N TYR A 283 16.30 -15.30 9.35
CA TYR A 283 15.35 -14.37 8.75
C TYR A 283 14.84 -14.85 7.39
N GLN A 284 15.76 -15.24 6.49
CA GLN A 284 15.42 -15.79 5.18
C GLN A 284 14.63 -17.09 5.28
N ARG A 285 15.03 -18.01 6.17
CA ARG A 285 14.30 -19.26 6.43
C ARG A 285 12.90 -19.05 7.01
N SER A 286 12.67 -17.88 7.58
CA SER A 286 11.38 -17.45 8.12
C SER A 286 10.54 -16.70 7.08
N GLY A 287 10.91 -16.76 5.79
CA GLY A 287 10.22 -16.09 4.69
C GLY A 287 10.33 -14.57 4.75
N ASP A 288 11.50 -14.08 5.18
CA ASP A 288 11.81 -12.66 5.35
C ASP A 288 10.95 -11.91 6.37
N ASN A 289 10.22 -12.62 7.24
CA ASN A 289 9.31 -12.02 8.21
C ASN A 289 10.02 -10.99 9.11
N SER A 290 9.55 -9.74 9.10
CA SER A 290 10.14 -8.66 9.91
C SER A 290 10.17 -8.96 11.42
N ALA A 291 9.20 -9.71 11.94
CA ALA A 291 9.19 -10.17 13.34
C ALA A 291 10.30 -11.19 13.65
N ALA A 292 10.79 -11.91 12.64
CA ALA A 292 11.93 -12.82 12.77
C ALA A 292 13.26 -12.06 12.91
N CYS A 293 13.31 -10.78 12.52
CA CYS A 293 14.48 -9.91 12.68
C CYS A 293 14.42 -9.06 13.96
N ASN A 294 14.32 -9.70 15.12
CA ASN A 294 14.26 -9.01 16.41
C ASN A 294 15.43 -9.39 17.33
N PHE A 295 15.61 -10.70 17.61
CA PHE A 295 16.68 -11.22 18.47
C PHE A 295 16.86 -10.45 19.79
N GLY A 296 15.75 -10.13 20.47
CA GLY A 296 15.77 -9.36 21.72
C GLY A 296 16.20 -7.90 21.53
N GLY A 297 15.93 -7.31 20.36
CA GLY A 297 16.34 -5.97 19.96
C GLY A 297 17.80 -5.85 19.48
N SER A 298 18.51 -6.96 19.33
CA SER A 298 19.93 -6.95 18.90
C SER A 298 20.11 -6.98 17.37
N ALA A 299 19.01 -7.06 16.60
CA ALA A 299 19.03 -7.11 15.15
C ALA A 299 18.31 -5.92 14.50
N MET A 300 18.60 -5.67 13.23
CA MET A 300 17.91 -4.70 12.39
C MET A 300 17.81 -5.18 10.95
N ILE A 301 16.72 -4.81 10.26
CA ILE A 301 16.55 -5.07 8.84
C ILE A 301 17.35 -4.03 8.04
N THR A 302 18.06 -4.47 7.02
CA THR A 302 18.76 -3.63 6.05
C THR A 302 18.37 -4.02 4.63
N THR A 303 18.29 -3.03 3.75
CA THR A 303 18.14 -3.22 2.30
C THR A 303 19.49 -3.18 1.56
N LYS A 304 20.58 -2.90 2.28
CA LYS A 304 21.94 -2.94 1.74
C LYS A 304 22.50 -4.36 1.88
N ASP A 305 22.87 -4.96 0.74
CA ASP A 305 23.54 -6.26 0.68
C ASP A 305 24.77 -6.27 1.60
N PRO A 306 24.75 -7.06 2.69
CA PRO A 306 25.86 -7.16 3.64
C PRO A 306 26.94 -8.14 3.17
N SER A 307 26.82 -8.74 1.98
CA SER A 307 27.83 -9.63 1.40
C SER A 307 29.16 -8.91 1.17
N TYR A 308 30.26 -9.63 1.37
CA TYR A 308 31.61 -9.12 1.13
C TYR A 308 32.59 -10.24 0.78
N GLY A 309 33.51 -9.97 -0.15
CA GLY A 309 34.51 -10.96 -0.57
C GLY A 309 33.85 -12.26 -1.02
N ALA A 310 34.18 -13.37 -0.34
CA ALA A 310 33.56 -14.67 -0.58
C ALA A 310 32.38 -14.98 0.38
N CYS A 311 32.10 -14.12 1.35
CA CYS A 311 30.95 -14.24 2.24
C CYS A 311 29.71 -13.71 1.54
N ILE A 312 28.80 -14.61 1.16
CA ILE A 312 27.55 -14.27 0.48
C ILE A 312 26.39 -14.47 1.45
N TYR A 313 25.64 -13.41 1.72
CA TYR A 313 24.44 -13.49 2.53
C TYR A 313 23.26 -13.95 1.67
N PRO A 314 22.54 -15.01 2.08
CA PRO A 314 21.38 -15.47 1.32
C PRO A 314 20.29 -14.39 1.25
N SER A 315 19.62 -14.30 0.11
CA SER A 315 18.42 -13.51 -0.09
C SER A 315 17.48 -14.23 -1.06
N ASP A 316 16.18 -14.26 -0.80
CA ASP A 316 15.19 -14.86 -1.71
C ASP A 316 15.12 -14.17 -3.09
N ALA A 317 15.67 -12.96 -3.22
CA ALA A 317 15.78 -12.25 -4.51
C ALA A 317 16.89 -12.76 -5.44
N LEU A 318 17.74 -13.72 -5.02
CA LEU A 318 18.92 -14.17 -5.79
C LEU A 318 18.83 -15.59 -6.35
N LEU A 319 17.63 -16.16 -6.54
CA LEU A 319 17.51 -17.32 -7.44
C LEU A 319 17.57 -16.84 -8.90
N PRO A 320 18.63 -17.17 -9.66
CA PRO A 320 18.65 -16.95 -11.10
C PRO A 320 17.60 -17.89 -11.71
N SER A 321 16.87 -17.41 -12.71
CA SER A 321 16.01 -18.22 -13.58
C SER A 321 16.81 -19.38 -14.18
N GLY A 322 16.80 -20.53 -13.50
CA GLY A 322 17.42 -21.77 -13.94
C GLY A 322 16.41 -22.62 -14.68
N ASN A 323 16.60 -22.78 -15.99
CA ASN A 323 15.91 -23.69 -16.90
C ASN A 323 15.27 -24.92 -16.23
N VAL A 324 13.93 -24.97 -16.21
CA VAL A 324 13.21 -26.24 -16.25
C VAL A 324 12.64 -26.38 -17.67
N TYR A 325 13.40 -27.03 -18.55
CA TYR A 325 12.81 -27.72 -19.69
C TYR A 325 11.90 -28.83 -19.13
N GLY A 326 10.63 -28.51 -18.95
CA GLY A 326 9.57 -29.42 -18.56
C GLY A 326 8.35 -29.13 -19.41
N SER A 327 8.20 -29.88 -20.48
CA SER A 327 7.05 -29.91 -21.40
C SER A 327 5.71 -29.76 -20.64
N LEU A 328 5.02 -28.64 -20.85
CA LEU A 328 3.58 -28.54 -20.63
C LEU A 328 2.90 -28.01 -21.89
N SER A 329 2.26 -28.96 -22.55
CA SER A 329 1.39 -28.81 -23.71
C SER A 329 0.38 -27.67 -23.54
N THR A 330 0.32 -26.82 -24.56
CA THR A 330 -0.80 -26.00 -25.01
C THR A 330 -2.16 -26.29 -24.36
N ARG A 331 -2.73 -25.27 -23.69
CA ARG A 331 -4.12 -24.84 -23.85
C ARG A 331 -4.18 -23.32 -23.73
N ILE A 332 -4.11 -22.65 -24.87
CA ILE A 332 -4.65 -21.30 -25.02
C ILE A 332 -6.17 -21.47 -25.00
N GLN A 333 -6.82 -20.93 -23.99
CA GLN A 333 -8.22 -20.55 -24.09
C GLN A 333 -8.28 -19.05 -23.85
N SER A 334 -8.58 -18.35 -24.93
CA SER A 334 -8.81 -16.92 -24.99
C SER A 334 -10.02 -16.56 -24.13
N ASP A 335 -9.83 -15.69 -23.15
CA ASP A 335 -10.87 -14.74 -22.78
C ASP A 335 -10.23 -13.36 -22.71
N ALA A 336 -10.70 -12.50 -23.60
CA ALA A 336 -10.28 -11.12 -23.73
C ALA A 336 -10.97 -10.29 -22.65
N ALA A 337 -10.20 -9.77 -21.71
CA ALA A 337 -10.53 -8.55 -20.96
C ALA A 337 -9.31 -7.64 -21.03
N GLY A 338 -9.44 -6.55 -21.78
CA GLY A 338 -8.33 -5.68 -22.13
C GLY A 338 -7.75 -4.96 -20.92
N LEU A 339 -6.45 -5.13 -20.70
CA LEU A 339 -5.65 -4.15 -19.97
C LEU A 339 -5.63 -2.86 -20.80
N ILE A 340 -6.41 -1.87 -20.38
CA ILE A 340 -6.25 -0.50 -20.85
C ILE A 340 -5.35 0.20 -19.83
N PHE A 341 -4.10 0.46 -20.20
CA PHE A 341 -3.30 1.50 -19.55
C PHE A 341 -3.96 2.85 -19.84
N ILE A 342 -4.83 3.32 -18.94
CA ILE A 342 -5.33 4.69 -19.01
C ILE A 342 -4.22 5.59 -18.45
N ILE A 343 -3.44 6.19 -19.35
CA ILE A 343 -2.64 7.37 -19.02
C ILE A 343 -3.63 8.50 -18.78
N THR A 344 -4.08 8.65 -17.53
CA THR A 344 -4.82 9.84 -17.14
C THR A 344 -3.84 11.00 -17.09
N LEU A 345 -3.93 11.90 -18.06
CA LEU A 345 -3.25 13.19 -18.02
C LEU A 345 -3.91 14.03 -16.91
N VAL A 346 -3.43 13.86 -15.68
CA VAL A 346 -3.71 14.80 -14.59
C VAL A 346 -2.86 16.04 -14.87
N ILE A 347 -3.48 17.06 -15.46
CA ILE A 347 -2.85 18.37 -15.60
C ILE A 347 -2.86 19.00 -14.20
N PHE A 348 -1.76 18.84 -13.46
CA PHE A 348 -1.52 19.66 -12.28
C PHE A 348 -1.36 21.12 -12.74
N ALA A 349 -2.26 21.99 -12.30
CA ALA A 349 -1.97 23.41 -12.26
C ALA A 349 -0.98 23.61 -11.11
N ILE A 350 0.27 23.94 -11.47
CA ILE A 350 1.35 24.35 -10.56
C ILE A 350 0.93 25.58 -9.76
#